data_AF-A0A101DIN3-F1
#
_entry.id   AF-A0A101DIN3-F1
#
_cell.length_a   1.000
_cell.length_b   1.000
_cell.length_c   1.000
_cell.angle_alpha   90.00
_cell.angle_beta   90.00
_cell.angle_gamma   90.00
#
_symmetry.space_group_name_H-M   'P 1'
#
loop_
_entity.id
_entity.type
_entity.pdbx_description
1 polymer ?
#
loop_
_entity_poly.entity_id
_entity_poly.type
_entity_poly.pdbx_seq_one_letter_code
_entity_poly.pdbx_strand_id
1 'polypeptide(L)'
;MNFQVHYSCSQCGAPFTFEEGERILYCPYCRVKSLLVGEKYLRYFLPPKYNQEECLYVPYLRVKGPLFFTTTHDLIPLWIDSTILGLEKLHFPLSLGLRAQAMPLQMVYSQNLNLIQEELSFKQALAKIKNRLANSKVRGTIYYQDFIGENLSYIYLPLLPQKGYYFDALAQRPLSPVLNPAELVFHQQENWQLNILPALCPKCGDTLEGQNKDLLLICKNCSNLYYFETEKLEIINPYLLFSTPDDLYLPFWQFEIDFAEEDSALERHLHSLYLVKADNLVLSIPAFAVRPDYFIKFATALSLSPLLRTNNPFSLEEKINYISPTVSRKEAIISLRLILGNLIKNKEILQELKKLKIKIKKFKLTFIPFIQNHIELIQPHLQLAINKNSFRFFIQ
;
A
#
# COMPACT_ATOMS: atom_id res chain seq x y z
N MET A 1 -4.16 11.83 6.15
CA MET A 1 -3.38 12.78 5.33
C MET A 1 -2.00 12.21 5.12
N ASN A 2 -1.47 12.29 3.90
CA ASN A 2 -0.06 11.96 3.65
C ASN A 2 0.84 13.12 4.05
N PHE A 3 2.07 12.79 4.43
CA PHE A 3 3.07 13.81 4.67
C PHE A 3 3.56 14.33 3.33
N GLN A 4 3.77 15.64 3.24
CA GLN A 4 4.34 16.26 2.05
C GLN A 4 5.85 16.04 2.06
N VAL A 5 6.43 15.82 0.89
CA VAL A 5 7.87 15.63 0.70
C VAL A 5 8.37 16.69 -0.26
N HIS A 6 9.36 17.46 0.17
CA HIS A 6 10.05 18.43 -0.68
C HIS A 6 11.11 17.74 -1.54
N TYR A 7 11.17 18.12 -2.81
CA TYR A 7 12.10 17.54 -3.77
C TYR A 7 12.49 18.52 -4.86
N SER A 8 13.75 18.43 -5.29
CA SER A 8 14.28 19.16 -6.43
C SER A 8 14.35 18.24 -7.63
N CYS A 9 13.69 18.62 -8.73
CA CYS A 9 13.63 17.81 -9.94
C CYS A 9 15.02 17.45 -10.46
N SER A 10 15.31 16.16 -10.64
CA SER A 10 16.59 15.70 -11.20
C SER A 10 16.85 16.18 -12.64
N GLN A 11 15.80 16.55 -13.39
CA GLN A 11 15.93 17.00 -14.78
C GLN A 11 16.14 18.50 -14.92
N CYS A 12 15.39 19.32 -14.17
CA CYS A 12 15.40 20.78 -14.35
C CYS A 12 15.83 21.56 -13.10
N GLY A 13 16.09 20.90 -11.98
CA GLY A 13 16.45 21.51 -10.70
C GLY A 13 15.31 22.22 -9.97
N ALA A 14 14.13 22.39 -10.60
CA ALA A 14 13.02 23.13 -10.00
C ALA A 14 12.45 22.42 -8.76
N PRO A 15 12.14 23.17 -7.68
CA PRO A 15 11.60 22.60 -6.44
C PRO A 15 10.10 22.35 -6.56
N PHE A 16 9.64 21.18 -6.11
CA PHE A 16 8.22 20.86 -5.97
C PHE A 16 7.98 19.94 -4.76
N THR A 17 6.71 19.74 -4.43
CA THR A 17 6.30 18.83 -3.36
C THR A 17 5.46 17.69 -3.90
N PHE A 18 5.57 16.53 -3.27
CA PHE A 18 4.81 15.33 -3.61
C PHE A 18 4.40 14.60 -2.33
N GLU A 19 3.50 13.62 -2.40
CA GLU A 19 3.05 12.89 -1.21
C GLU A 19 3.98 11.73 -0.85
N GLU A 20 4.20 11.53 0.45
CA GLU A 20 4.89 10.35 0.95
C GLU A 20 4.25 9.06 0.40
N GLY A 21 5.10 8.17 -0.11
CA GLY A 21 4.72 6.86 -0.65
C GLY A 21 4.50 6.86 -2.17
N GLU A 22 4.43 8.02 -2.81
CA GLU A 22 4.36 8.11 -4.26
C GLU A 22 5.62 7.55 -4.92
N ARG A 23 5.41 6.81 -6.01
CA ARG A 23 6.47 6.14 -6.78
C ARG A 23 6.65 6.72 -8.17
N ILE A 24 5.70 7.53 -8.61
CA ILE A 24 5.72 8.25 -9.87
C ILE A 24 5.70 9.73 -9.53
N LEU A 25 6.79 10.43 -9.83
CA LEU A 25 6.91 11.86 -9.58
C LEU A 25 6.60 12.63 -10.86
N TYR A 26 5.72 13.63 -10.77
CA TYR A 26 5.45 14.56 -11.87
C TYR A 26 6.02 15.94 -11.55
N CYS A 27 6.97 16.41 -12.35
CA CYS A 27 7.49 17.77 -12.18
C CYS A 27 6.54 18.77 -12.88
N PRO A 28 5.94 19.74 -12.16
CA PRO A 28 5.02 20.70 -12.78
C PRO A 28 5.73 21.70 -13.71
N TYR A 29 7.06 21.84 -13.62
CA TYR A 29 7.84 22.80 -14.39
C TYR A 29 8.27 22.24 -15.74
N CYS A 30 9.06 21.15 -15.75
CA CYS A 30 9.52 20.52 -16.98
C CYS A 30 8.55 19.45 -17.52
N ARG A 31 7.47 19.14 -16.77
CA ARG A 31 6.43 18.16 -17.12
C ARG A 31 6.93 16.71 -17.30
N VAL A 32 8.16 16.43 -16.88
CA VAL A 32 8.73 15.08 -16.91
C VAL A 32 8.16 14.25 -15.76
N LYS A 33 7.87 12.98 -16.08
CA LYS A 33 7.53 11.94 -15.10
C LYS A 33 8.76 11.10 -14.79
N SER A 34 8.99 10.82 -13.51
CA SER A 34 10.09 9.98 -13.04
C SER A 34 9.59 8.86 -12.14
N LEU A 35 10.22 7.69 -12.23
CA LEU A 35 9.94 6.50 -11.43
C LEU A 35 10.97 6.36 -10.30
N LEU A 36 10.50 6.09 -9.09
CA LEU A 36 11.33 5.80 -7.92
C LEU A 36 11.54 4.29 -7.77
N VAL A 37 12.74 3.81 -8.14
CA VAL A 37 13.04 2.39 -8.33
C VAL A 37 14.08 1.87 -7.33
N GLY A 38 13.90 0.65 -6.83
CA GLY A 38 14.89 -0.15 -6.10
C GLY A 38 14.55 -0.34 -4.62
N GLU A 39 14.36 0.75 -3.86
CA GLU A 39 14.08 0.65 -2.43
C GLU A 39 12.63 0.23 -2.14
N LYS A 40 12.44 -0.80 -1.30
CA LYS A 40 11.10 -1.24 -0.89
C LYS A 40 10.39 -0.23 0.01
N TYR A 41 11.10 0.34 0.98
CA TYR A 41 10.56 1.32 1.91
C TYR A 41 11.32 2.63 1.75
N LEU A 42 10.61 3.68 1.35
CA LEU A 42 11.23 4.98 1.16
C LEU A 42 11.65 5.57 2.51
N ARG A 43 12.79 6.25 2.51
CA ARG A 43 13.40 6.88 3.69
C ARG A 43 13.34 8.39 3.59
N TYR A 44 12.79 9.01 4.62
CA TYR A 44 12.60 10.46 4.72
C TYR A 44 13.16 10.99 6.04
N PHE A 45 13.47 12.27 6.12
CA PHE A 45 13.84 12.92 7.37
C PHE A 45 13.09 14.24 7.55
N LEU A 46 12.94 14.66 8.80
CA LEU A 46 12.47 15.99 9.15
C LEU A 46 13.66 16.96 9.05
N PRO A 47 13.59 18.02 8.23
CA PRO A 47 14.69 18.96 8.12
C PRO A 47 14.86 19.73 9.44
N PRO A 48 16.08 19.79 10.01
CA PRO A 48 16.33 20.54 11.24
C PRO A 48 16.21 22.05 10.99
N LYS A 49 15.97 22.81 12.06
CA LYS A 49 15.88 24.28 11.93
C LYS A 49 17.26 24.92 11.67
N TYR A 50 18.31 24.37 12.26
CA TYR A 50 19.70 24.84 12.16
C TYR A 50 20.66 23.64 12.26
N ASN A 51 21.94 23.86 11.88
CA ASN A 51 23.06 22.93 12.11
C ASN A 51 22.81 21.49 11.64
N GLN A 52 22.36 21.33 10.39
CA GLN A 52 22.06 20.00 9.83
C GLN A 52 23.24 19.03 9.90
N GLU A 53 24.46 19.52 9.71
CA GLU A 53 25.70 18.73 9.71
C GLU A 53 26.05 18.17 11.11
N GLU A 54 25.59 18.85 12.17
CA GLU A 54 25.79 18.42 13.57
C GLU A 54 24.67 17.50 14.06
N CYS A 55 23.61 17.33 13.27
CA CYS A 55 22.46 16.52 13.65
C CYS A 55 22.75 15.03 13.53
N LEU A 56 22.20 14.28 14.49
CA LEU A 56 22.04 12.84 14.45
C LEU A 56 20.58 12.53 14.13
N TYR A 57 20.33 11.45 13.41
CA TYR A 57 19.00 11.16 12.89
C TYR A 57 18.47 9.83 13.44
N VAL A 58 17.43 9.90 14.26
CA VAL A 58 16.82 8.74 14.91
C VAL A 58 15.69 8.17 14.02
N PRO A 59 15.71 6.86 13.68
CA PRO A 59 14.70 6.25 12.82
C PRO A 59 13.36 6.05 13.54
N TYR A 60 12.28 6.37 12.84
CA TYR A 60 10.92 5.96 13.18
C TYR A 60 10.31 5.23 11.99
N LEU A 61 9.65 4.11 12.25
CA LEU A 61 8.91 3.36 11.24
C LEU A 61 7.47 3.86 11.22
N ARG A 62 7.04 4.43 10.09
CA ARG A 62 5.64 4.80 9.89
C ARG A 62 4.90 3.64 9.24
N VAL A 63 3.77 3.30 9.84
CA VAL A 63 2.83 2.32 9.33
C VAL A 63 1.51 3.02 9.09
N LYS A 64 1.09 3.08 7.82
CA LYS A 64 -0.17 3.66 7.41
C LYS A 64 -0.95 2.74 6.46
N GLY A 65 -2.20 2.47 6.80
CA GLY A 65 -3.12 1.68 5.98
C GLY A 65 -4.17 0.94 6.82
N PRO A 66 -5.02 0.12 6.21
CA PRO A 66 -5.98 -0.70 6.93
C PRO A 66 -5.39 -1.98 7.53
N LEU A 67 -5.71 -2.20 8.80
CA LEU A 67 -5.48 -3.45 9.52
C LEU A 67 -6.82 -4.18 9.71
N PHE A 68 -6.87 -5.45 9.33
CA PHE A 68 -8.08 -6.25 9.40
C PHE A 68 -7.96 -7.35 10.46
N PHE A 69 -9.06 -7.62 11.14
CA PHE A 69 -9.19 -8.70 12.13
C PHE A 69 -10.38 -9.59 11.78
N THR A 70 -10.12 -10.87 11.58
CA THR A 70 -11.16 -11.89 11.38
C THR A 70 -11.61 -12.41 12.74
N THR A 71 -12.89 -12.23 13.05
CA THR A 71 -13.57 -12.79 14.23
C THR A 71 -14.56 -13.86 13.81
N THR A 72 -15.33 -14.42 14.76
CA THR A 72 -16.42 -15.36 14.44
C THR A 72 -17.54 -14.76 13.60
N HIS A 73 -17.78 -13.45 13.74
CA HIS A 73 -18.96 -12.79 13.17
C HIS A 73 -18.60 -11.85 12.02
N ASP A 74 -17.50 -11.12 12.20
CA ASP A 74 -17.12 -9.99 11.39
C ASP A 74 -15.64 -10.03 10.98
N LEU A 75 -15.38 -9.50 9.80
CA LEU A 75 -14.07 -9.00 9.40
C LEU A 75 -14.00 -7.51 9.76
N ILE A 76 -13.34 -7.19 10.86
CA ILE A 76 -13.29 -5.83 11.43
C ILE A 76 -12.11 -5.08 10.81
N PRO A 77 -12.36 -3.98 10.05
CA PRO A 77 -11.30 -3.10 9.60
C PRO A 77 -10.99 -2.02 10.64
N LEU A 78 -9.71 -1.75 10.88
CA LEU A 78 -9.22 -0.62 11.64
C LEU A 78 -8.21 0.17 10.80
N TRP A 79 -8.38 1.49 10.74
CA TRP A 79 -7.40 2.36 10.10
C TRP A 79 -6.22 2.64 11.02
N ILE A 80 -5.00 2.52 10.52
CA ILE A 80 -3.79 2.91 11.26
C ILE A 80 -3.01 3.98 10.52
N ASP A 81 -2.54 4.96 11.30
CA ASP A 81 -1.47 5.89 10.93
C ASP A 81 -0.64 6.09 12.20
N SER A 82 0.53 5.48 12.27
CA SER A 82 1.35 5.48 13.47
C SER A 82 2.82 5.44 13.12
N THR A 83 3.61 6.18 13.88
CA THR A 83 5.08 6.12 13.85
C THR A 83 5.57 5.42 15.10
N ILE A 84 6.46 4.45 14.96
CA ILE A 84 7.07 3.73 16.08
C ILE A 84 8.57 4.01 16.08
N LEU A 85 9.14 4.32 17.24
CA LEU A 85 10.59 4.42 17.40
C LEU A 85 11.27 3.13 16.88
N GLY A 86 12.26 3.28 16.01
CA GLY A 86 12.97 2.16 15.38
C GLY A 86 14.04 1.52 16.26
N LEU A 87 14.17 1.93 17.52
CA LEU A 87 15.23 1.55 18.46
C LEU A 87 14.59 0.90 19.70
N GLU A 88 15.22 -0.11 20.28
CA GLU A 88 14.67 -0.85 21.42
C GLU A 88 15.05 -0.24 22.77
N LYS A 89 16.28 0.26 22.91
CA LYS A 89 16.89 0.56 24.22
C LYS A 89 17.18 2.04 24.49
N LEU A 90 16.53 2.96 23.77
CA LEU A 90 16.85 4.39 23.88
C LEU A 90 15.69 5.20 24.45
N HIS A 91 16.02 6.18 25.29
CA HIS A 91 15.08 7.09 25.95
C HIS A 91 14.51 8.17 25.02
N PHE A 92 14.25 7.83 23.75
CA PHE A 92 13.60 8.71 22.79
C PHE A 92 12.08 8.60 22.86
N PRO A 93 11.33 9.61 22.37
CA PRO A 93 9.88 9.53 22.28
C PRO A 93 9.44 8.27 21.54
N LEU A 94 8.39 7.61 22.02
CA LEU A 94 7.88 6.37 21.39
C LEU A 94 7.27 6.60 20.00
N SER A 95 6.96 7.86 19.66
CA SER A 95 6.41 8.27 18.36
C SER A 95 6.82 9.71 18.01
N LEU A 96 6.72 10.07 16.73
CA LEU A 96 6.97 11.44 16.25
C LEU A 96 5.88 12.42 16.70
N GLY A 97 4.70 11.93 17.09
CA GLY A 97 3.54 12.76 17.40
C GLY A 97 3.16 13.64 16.20
N LEU A 98 2.84 14.92 16.45
CA LEU A 98 2.44 15.86 15.41
C LEU A 98 3.61 16.47 14.63
N ARG A 99 4.87 16.15 14.96
CA ARG A 99 6.05 16.75 14.31
C ARG A 99 6.09 16.52 12.80
N ALA A 100 5.75 15.31 12.38
CA ALA A 100 5.75 14.94 10.97
C ALA A 100 4.65 15.63 10.15
N GLN A 101 3.69 16.28 10.83
CA GLN A 101 2.64 17.08 10.19
C GLN A 101 2.97 18.58 10.15
N ALA A 102 4.02 19.02 10.85
CA ALA A 102 4.33 20.43 11.00
C ALA A 102 5.12 21.02 9.83
N MET A 103 5.82 20.18 9.05
CA MET A 103 6.65 20.62 7.92
C MET A 103 6.78 19.51 6.86
N PRO A 104 7.07 19.86 5.60
CA PRO A 104 7.42 18.89 4.58
C PRO A 104 8.68 18.09 4.98
N LEU A 105 8.66 16.80 4.68
CA LEU A 105 9.81 15.92 4.79
C LEU A 105 10.79 16.14 3.64
N GLN A 106 12.00 15.63 3.78
CA GLN A 106 12.96 15.50 2.68
C GLN A 106 13.37 14.04 2.50
N MET A 107 13.73 13.66 1.28
CA MET A 107 14.28 12.35 0.99
C MET A 107 15.71 12.23 1.50
N VAL A 108 16.02 11.10 2.13
CA VAL A 108 17.36 10.82 2.67
C VAL A 108 18.40 10.59 1.57
N TYR A 109 17.98 10.11 0.40
CA TYR A 109 18.87 9.76 -0.70
C TYR A 109 19.64 10.99 -1.20
N SER A 110 20.94 10.84 -1.48
CA SER A 110 21.88 11.90 -1.89
C SER A 110 22.26 12.94 -0.83
N GLN A 111 21.83 12.77 0.43
CA GLN A 111 22.21 13.64 1.55
C GLN A 111 23.28 12.96 2.41
N ASN A 112 24.31 13.67 2.85
CA ASN A 112 25.29 13.16 3.81
C ASN A 112 24.75 13.39 5.25
N LEU A 113 24.12 12.38 5.85
CA LEU A 113 23.44 12.47 7.15
C LEU A 113 23.91 11.40 8.12
N ASN A 114 24.05 11.77 9.41
CA ASN A 114 24.39 10.83 10.49
C ASN A 114 23.17 10.00 10.93
N LEU A 115 22.81 9.02 10.12
CA LEU A 115 21.59 8.21 10.28
C LEU A 115 21.83 7.01 11.20
N ILE A 116 21.11 6.95 12.31
CA ILE A 116 21.15 5.81 13.22
C ILE A 116 20.41 4.64 12.57
N GLN A 117 21.01 3.46 12.65
CA GLN A 117 20.44 2.23 12.12
C GLN A 117 19.25 1.76 12.98
N GLU A 118 18.14 1.41 12.35
CA GLU A 118 17.01 0.82 13.04
C GLU A 118 17.34 -0.59 13.58
N GLU A 119 16.88 -0.86 14.80
CA GLU A 119 16.95 -2.18 15.46
C GLU A 119 15.64 -2.96 15.25
N LEU A 120 14.55 -2.25 14.95
CA LEU A 120 13.23 -2.81 14.72
C LEU A 120 12.90 -2.87 13.23
N SER A 121 12.54 -4.06 12.76
CA SER A 121 11.96 -4.26 11.43
C SER A 121 10.48 -3.88 11.38
N PHE A 122 9.96 -3.60 10.17
CA PHE A 122 8.52 -3.39 9.95
C PHE A 122 7.67 -4.58 10.42
N LYS A 123 8.18 -5.81 10.31
CA LYS A 123 7.47 -7.00 10.80
C LYS A 123 7.27 -6.94 12.32
N GLN A 124 8.30 -6.55 13.08
CA GLN A 124 8.21 -6.39 14.53
C GLN A 124 7.33 -5.18 14.90
N ALA A 125 7.49 -4.05 14.21
CA ALA A 125 6.66 -2.86 14.41
C ALA A 125 5.16 -3.15 14.20
N LEU A 126 4.82 -3.83 13.10
CA LEU A 126 3.46 -4.28 12.82
C LEU A 126 2.93 -5.25 13.89
N ALA A 127 3.75 -6.19 14.36
CA ALA A 127 3.34 -7.09 15.44
C ALA A 127 3.00 -6.33 16.74
N LYS A 128 3.80 -5.33 17.11
CA LYS A 128 3.52 -4.45 18.26
C LYS A 128 2.18 -3.70 18.09
N ILE A 129 1.92 -3.12 16.91
CA ILE A 129 0.64 -2.44 16.61
C ILE A 129 -0.53 -3.43 16.68
N LYS A 130 -0.41 -4.57 16.00
CA LYS A 130 -1.44 -5.62 15.93
C LYS A 130 -1.86 -6.05 17.34
N ASN A 131 -0.90 -6.39 18.21
CA ASN A 131 -1.17 -6.82 19.58
C ASN A 131 -1.87 -5.72 20.41
N ARG A 132 -1.41 -4.47 20.30
CA ARG A 132 -2.02 -3.34 21.02
C ARG A 132 -3.47 -3.11 20.60
N LEU A 133 -3.75 -3.16 19.30
CA LEU A 133 -5.10 -2.92 18.77
C LEU A 133 -6.04 -4.11 19.00
N ALA A 134 -5.55 -5.34 18.87
CA ALA A 134 -6.27 -6.55 19.24
C ALA A 134 -6.83 -6.44 20.67
N ASN A 135 -5.99 -6.07 21.64
CA ASN A 135 -6.37 -6.00 23.04
C ASN A 135 -7.30 -4.82 23.40
N SER A 136 -7.28 -3.74 22.61
CA SER A 136 -7.96 -2.48 22.97
C SER A 136 -9.20 -2.16 22.13
N LYS A 137 -9.29 -2.70 20.91
CA LYS A 137 -10.32 -2.33 19.93
C LYS A 137 -11.15 -3.51 19.42
N VAL A 138 -10.69 -4.74 19.61
CA VAL A 138 -11.38 -5.93 19.11
C VAL A 138 -11.92 -6.73 20.29
N ARG A 139 -13.16 -7.20 20.18
CA ARG A 139 -13.80 -8.07 21.16
C ARG A 139 -13.95 -9.47 20.58
N GLY A 140 -13.81 -10.49 21.43
CA GLY A 140 -13.93 -11.89 21.04
C GLY A 140 -12.64 -12.50 20.50
N THR A 141 -12.74 -13.74 20.02
CA THR A 141 -11.60 -14.50 19.49
C THR A 141 -11.18 -13.97 18.12
N ILE A 142 -9.90 -13.66 17.97
CA ILE A 142 -9.27 -13.28 16.70
C ILE A 142 -8.68 -14.53 16.07
N TYR A 143 -9.16 -14.90 14.89
CA TYR A 143 -8.70 -16.09 14.15
C TYR A 143 -7.57 -15.76 13.18
N TYR A 144 -7.64 -14.59 12.55
CA TYR A 144 -6.63 -14.11 11.62
C TYR A 144 -6.58 -12.59 11.66
N GLN A 145 -5.42 -12.03 11.33
CA GLN A 145 -5.25 -10.58 11.24
C GLN A 145 -4.17 -10.25 10.23
N ASP A 146 -4.45 -9.31 9.33
CA ASP A 146 -3.42 -8.80 8.46
C ASP A 146 -3.57 -7.34 8.07
N PHE A 147 -2.42 -6.76 7.75
CA PHE A 147 -2.31 -5.39 7.31
C PHE A 147 -2.26 -5.39 5.78
N ILE A 148 -3.17 -4.66 5.17
CA ILE A 148 -3.11 -4.31 3.75
C ILE A 148 -2.61 -2.88 3.74
N GLY A 149 -1.38 -2.68 3.29
CA GLY A 149 -0.72 -1.39 3.45
C GLY A 149 -1.10 -0.39 2.39
N GLU A 150 -0.86 0.88 2.70
CA GLU A 150 -0.72 1.91 1.68
C GLU A 150 0.71 2.41 1.68
N ASN A 151 1.19 2.84 2.86
CA ASN A 151 2.52 3.42 3.01
C ASN A 151 3.25 2.82 4.22
N LEU A 152 4.39 2.19 3.94
CA LEU A 152 5.41 1.81 4.92
C LEU A 152 6.68 2.60 4.61
N SER A 153 7.13 3.43 5.55
CA SER A 153 8.25 4.34 5.34
C SER A 153 9.09 4.54 6.60
N TYR A 154 10.34 4.93 6.42
CA TYR A 154 11.17 5.41 7.52
C TYR A 154 11.12 6.92 7.56
N ILE A 155 10.96 7.49 8.76
CA ILE A 155 11.03 8.93 9.01
C ILE A 155 12.04 9.17 10.11
N TYR A 156 13.07 9.95 9.81
CA TYR A 156 14.13 10.27 10.75
C TYR A 156 13.89 11.60 11.46
N LEU A 157 14.01 11.60 12.79
CA LEU A 157 13.97 12.79 13.63
C LEU A 157 15.40 13.34 13.84
N PRO A 158 15.68 14.60 13.47
CA PRO A 158 16.98 15.21 13.74
C PRO A 158 17.13 15.58 15.22
N LEU A 159 18.26 15.23 15.80
CA LEU A 159 18.64 15.51 17.17
C LEU A 159 20.01 16.19 17.23
N LEU A 160 20.13 17.19 18.10
CA LEU A 160 21.38 17.92 18.34
C LEU A 160 21.98 17.50 19.70
N PRO A 161 23.20 16.97 19.75
CA PRO A 161 23.90 16.71 20.99
C PRO A 161 24.39 18.04 21.60
N GLN A 162 23.84 18.45 22.74
CA GLN A 162 24.22 19.69 23.41
C GLN A 162 24.15 19.54 24.94
N LYS A 163 25.17 20.01 25.66
CA LYS A 163 25.20 20.06 27.14
C LYS A 163 24.85 18.71 27.82
N GLY A 164 25.29 17.59 27.23
CA GLY A 164 25.03 16.25 27.75
C GLY A 164 23.62 15.70 27.48
N TYR A 165 22.81 16.38 26.65
CA TYR A 165 21.50 15.91 26.20
C TYR A 165 21.37 15.92 24.68
N TYR A 166 20.57 15.00 24.13
CA TYR A 166 20.03 15.11 22.80
C TYR A 166 18.80 16.03 22.81
N PHE A 167 18.90 17.12 22.06
CA PHE A 167 17.81 18.06 21.84
C PHE A 167 17.06 17.73 20.56
N ASP A 168 15.74 17.88 20.60
CA ASP A 168 14.87 17.89 19.42
C ASP A 168 15.27 19.07 18.51
N ALA A 169 15.86 18.82 17.33
CA ALA A 169 16.34 19.90 16.46
C ALA A 169 15.21 20.69 15.77
N LEU A 170 13.95 20.28 15.97
CA LEU A 170 12.77 20.99 15.50
C LEU A 170 12.22 21.89 16.61
N ALA A 171 11.96 21.31 17.78
CA ALA A 171 11.34 22.00 18.91
C ALA A 171 12.34 22.66 19.89
N GLN A 172 13.64 22.41 19.72
CA GLN A 172 14.73 22.88 20.58
C GLN A 172 14.54 22.56 22.07
N ARG A 173 14.00 21.37 22.35
CA ARG A 173 13.78 20.88 23.72
C ARG A 173 14.61 19.63 24.01
N PRO A 174 15.09 19.44 25.25
CA PRO A 174 15.80 18.23 25.61
C PRO A 174 14.86 17.02 25.53
N LEU A 175 15.34 15.90 24.99
CA LEU A 175 14.58 14.64 24.90
C LEU A 175 15.17 13.53 25.74
N SER A 176 16.49 13.35 25.67
CA SER A 176 17.20 12.25 26.33
C SER A 176 18.59 12.73 26.72
N PRO A 177 19.21 12.20 27.79
CA PRO A 177 20.65 12.30 27.98
C PRO A 177 21.42 11.79 26.74
N VAL A 178 22.60 12.35 26.48
CA VAL A 178 23.52 11.85 25.44
C VAL A 178 23.99 10.46 25.85
N LEU A 179 23.91 9.55 24.89
CA LEU A 179 24.35 8.17 25.03
C LEU A 179 25.84 8.06 24.72
N ASN A 180 26.47 6.98 25.17
CA ASN A 180 27.83 6.68 24.74
C ASN A 180 27.82 6.44 23.21
N PRO A 181 28.64 7.15 22.41
CA PRO A 181 28.68 6.96 20.95
C PRO A 181 28.90 5.52 20.51
N ALA A 182 29.57 4.69 21.33
CA ALA A 182 29.78 3.28 21.06
C ALA A 182 28.49 2.43 21.08
N GLU A 183 27.39 2.95 21.65
CA GLU A 183 26.08 2.28 21.69
C GLU A 183 25.25 2.55 20.43
N LEU A 184 25.69 3.47 19.57
CA LEU A 184 24.96 3.84 18.36
C LEU A 184 25.62 3.23 17.12
N VAL A 185 24.82 2.50 16.35
CA VAL A 185 25.21 2.00 15.03
C VAL A 185 24.64 2.94 13.98
N PHE A 186 25.48 3.39 13.06
CA PHE A 186 25.09 4.29 11.97
C PHE A 186 25.01 3.54 10.64
N HIS A 187 24.07 3.94 9.79
CA HIS A 187 23.99 3.42 8.42
C HIS A 187 25.19 3.89 7.60
N GLN A 188 25.74 2.98 6.81
CA GLN A 188 26.55 3.32 5.65
C GLN A 188 25.60 3.53 4.47
N GLN A 189 25.40 4.78 4.05
CA GLN A 189 24.40 5.14 3.03
C GLN A 189 24.68 4.53 1.65
N GLU A 190 25.91 4.05 1.40
CA GLU A 190 26.33 3.41 0.15
C GLU A 190 25.50 2.16 -0.21
N ASN A 191 24.78 1.58 0.76
CA ASN A 191 23.98 0.37 0.55
C ASN A 191 22.54 0.63 0.05
N TRP A 192 22.08 1.88 -0.02
CA TRP A 192 20.72 2.19 -0.48
C TRP A 192 20.68 2.44 -1.99
N GLN A 193 19.81 1.71 -2.68
CA GLN A 193 19.71 1.73 -4.14
C GLN A 193 18.38 2.35 -4.58
N LEU A 194 18.16 3.64 -4.29
CA LEU A 194 17.05 4.37 -4.89
C LEU A 194 17.50 5.06 -6.19
N ASN A 195 17.02 4.54 -7.31
CA ASN A 195 17.20 5.12 -8.62
C ASN A 195 16.01 5.97 -9.01
N ILE A 196 16.27 7.15 -9.59
CA ILE A 196 15.25 8.03 -10.14
C ILE A 196 15.37 7.96 -11.66
N LEU A 197 14.50 7.19 -12.30
CA LEU A 197 14.56 6.93 -13.73
C LEU A 197 13.47 7.74 -14.45
N PRO A 198 13.71 8.27 -15.66
CA PRO A 198 12.64 8.87 -16.45
C PRO A 198 11.60 7.79 -16.80
N ALA A 199 10.32 8.14 -16.75
CA ALA A 199 9.21 7.23 -17.05
C ALA A 199 9.08 7.03 -18.57
N LEU A 200 10.04 6.34 -19.18
CA LEU A 200 10.08 6.05 -20.61
C LEU A 200 9.72 4.59 -20.90
N CYS A 201 9.07 4.37 -22.03
CA CYS A 201 8.67 3.06 -22.50
C CYS A 201 9.91 2.27 -22.96
N PRO A 202 10.20 1.09 -22.36
CA PRO A 202 11.33 0.28 -22.76
C PRO A 202 11.29 -0.22 -24.22
N LYS A 203 10.11 -0.26 -24.85
CA LYS A 203 9.93 -0.75 -26.23
C LYS A 203 10.17 0.31 -27.29
N CYS A 204 9.72 1.55 -27.07
CA CYS A 204 9.72 2.59 -28.11
C CYS A 204 10.35 3.92 -27.68
N GLY A 205 10.74 4.07 -26.42
CA GLY A 205 11.38 5.28 -25.89
C GLY A 205 10.41 6.43 -25.56
N ASP A 206 9.13 6.34 -25.90
CA ASP A 206 8.16 7.39 -25.60
C ASP A 206 7.74 7.40 -24.11
N THR A 207 7.17 8.52 -23.65
CA THR A 207 6.77 8.72 -22.24
C THR A 207 5.65 7.76 -21.83
N LEU A 208 5.77 7.24 -20.61
CA LEU A 208 4.75 6.45 -19.94
C LEU A 208 3.78 7.34 -19.17
N GLU A 209 2.50 7.06 -19.35
CA GLU A 209 1.40 7.75 -18.69
C GLU A 209 0.95 7.00 -17.44
N GLY A 210 0.86 7.73 -16.33
CA GLY A 210 0.25 7.34 -15.07
C GLY A 210 0.27 8.51 -14.10
N GLN A 211 -0.43 8.35 -12.98
CA GLN A 211 -0.47 9.28 -11.85
C GLN A 211 0.40 8.77 -10.70
N ASN A 212 0.54 9.57 -9.65
CA ASN A 212 1.59 9.40 -8.65
C ASN A 212 1.57 8.06 -7.88
N LYS A 213 0.37 7.48 -7.71
CA LYS A 213 0.10 6.21 -7.01
C LYS A 213 -0.31 5.07 -7.94
N ASP A 214 -0.29 5.30 -9.23
CA ASP A 214 -0.68 4.30 -10.22
C ASP A 214 0.36 3.17 -10.25
N LEU A 215 -0.12 1.94 -10.29
CA LEU A 215 0.70 0.76 -10.53
C LEU A 215 0.66 0.33 -12.00
N LEU A 216 -0.20 0.94 -12.81
CA LEU A 216 -0.30 0.68 -14.24
C LEU A 216 0.11 1.93 -15.02
N LEU A 217 1.13 1.77 -15.86
CA LEU A 217 1.70 2.77 -16.74
C LEU A 217 1.37 2.43 -18.20
N ILE A 218 1.02 3.42 -18.99
CA ILE A 218 0.56 3.25 -20.38
C ILE A 218 1.47 3.98 -21.35
N CYS A 219 1.96 3.29 -22.37
CA CYS A 219 2.59 3.96 -23.50
C CYS A 219 1.54 4.27 -24.57
N LYS A 220 1.26 5.55 -24.83
CA LYS A 220 0.30 5.96 -25.86
C LYS A 220 0.78 5.70 -27.30
N ASN A 221 2.09 5.59 -27.50
CA ASN A 221 2.67 5.36 -28.82
C ASN A 221 2.60 3.89 -29.26
N CYS A 222 3.11 2.96 -28.45
CA CYS A 222 3.13 1.54 -28.81
C CYS A 222 2.02 0.70 -28.14
N SER A 223 1.13 1.35 -27.40
CA SER A 223 -0.01 0.74 -26.70
C SER A 223 0.36 -0.41 -25.74
N ASN A 224 1.59 -0.40 -25.22
CA ASN A 224 1.98 -1.34 -24.18
C ASN A 224 1.56 -0.84 -22.79
N LEU A 225 1.16 -1.81 -21.95
CA LEU A 225 0.82 -1.61 -20.56
C LEU A 225 1.91 -2.20 -19.67
N TYR A 226 2.39 -1.40 -18.73
CA TYR A 226 3.46 -1.77 -17.81
C TYR A 226 2.95 -1.70 -16.37
N TYR A 227 3.05 -2.80 -15.65
CA TYR A 227 2.84 -2.84 -14.21
C TYR A 227 4.15 -2.45 -13.50
N PHE A 228 4.07 -1.49 -12.58
CA PHE A 228 5.20 -0.95 -11.81
C PHE A 228 4.89 -0.95 -10.32
N GLU A 229 5.80 -1.51 -9.51
CA GLU A 229 5.68 -1.48 -8.04
C GLU A 229 6.94 -0.86 -7.41
N THR A 230 8.08 -1.54 -7.49
CA THR A 230 9.34 -1.04 -6.90
C THR A 230 10.57 -1.20 -7.78
N GLU A 231 10.68 -2.25 -8.59
CA GLU A 231 11.98 -2.61 -9.21
C GLU A 231 11.98 -2.55 -10.73
N LYS A 232 10.91 -3.05 -11.37
CA LYS A 232 10.88 -3.20 -12.82
C LYS A 232 9.49 -2.96 -13.40
N LEU A 233 9.48 -2.59 -14.67
CA LEU A 233 8.29 -2.53 -15.50
C LEU A 233 7.99 -3.94 -16.04
N GLU A 234 6.90 -4.54 -15.57
CA GLU A 234 6.39 -5.83 -16.04
C GLU A 234 5.33 -5.58 -17.13
N ILE A 235 5.51 -6.10 -18.35
CA ILE A 235 4.44 -6.03 -19.36
C ILE A 235 3.25 -6.88 -18.88
N ILE A 236 2.05 -6.30 -18.89
CA ILE A 236 0.82 -6.99 -18.48
C ILE A 236 -0.27 -6.85 -19.54
N ASN A 237 -1.12 -7.86 -19.66
CA ASN A 237 -2.32 -7.85 -20.50
C ASN A 237 -3.55 -7.99 -19.58
N PRO A 238 -4.20 -6.87 -19.20
CA PRO A 238 -5.42 -6.91 -18.40
C PRO A 238 -6.59 -7.52 -19.18
N TYR A 239 -7.70 -7.75 -18.49
CA TYR A 239 -8.96 -8.20 -19.06
C TYR A 239 -10.06 -7.18 -18.83
N LEU A 240 -11.07 -7.17 -19.70
CA LEU A 240 -12.25 -6.31 -19.61
C LEU A 240 -13.52 -7.17 -19.58
N LEU A 241 -14.50 -6.77 -18.76
CA LEU A 241 -15.89 -7.23 -18.92
C LEU A 241 -16.66 -6.28 -19.81
N PHE A 242 -17.45 -6.80 -20.74
CA PHE A 242 -18.23 -5.97 -21.67
C PHE A 242 -19.21 -5.05 -20.94
N SER A 243 -19.30 -3.81 -21.42
CA SER A 243 -20.26 -2.80 -20.96
C SER A 243 -20.42 -1.66 -21.97
N THR A 244 -21.17 -0.62 -21.59
CA THR A 244 -21.40 0.57 -22.40
C THR A 244 -20.24 1.57 -22.32
N PRO A 245 -20.09 2.49 -23.30
CA PRO A 245 -18.98 3.46 -23.33
C PRO A 245 -18.95 4.46 -22.16
N ASP A 246 -20.07 4.66 -21.46
CA ASP A 246 -20.20 5.63 -20.36
C ASP A 246 -19.88 5.03 -18.98
N ASP A 247 -19.57 3.74 -18.93
CA ASP A 247 -19.25 3.06 -17.67
C ASP A 247 -17.84 3.42 -17.18
N LEU A 248 -17.69 3.52 -15.86
CA LEU A 248 -16.40 3.64 -15.19
C LEU A 248 -15.89 2.24 -14.84
N TYR A 249 -14.72 1.89 -15.33
CA TYR A 249 -14.10 0.60 -15.10
C TYR A 249 -13.21 0.63 -13.86
N LEU A 250 -13.49 -0.27 -12.92
CA LEU A 250 -12.72 -0.43 -11.69
C LEU A 250 -11.84 -1.69 -11.79
N PRO A 251 -10.57 -1.62 -11.36
CA PRO A 251 -9.64 -2.75 -11.50
C PRO A 251 -9.75 -3.73 -10.33
N PHE A 252 -9.69 -5.03 -10.63
CA PHE A 252 -9.73 -6.11 -9.66
C PHE A 252 -8.68 -7.18 -9.99
N TRP A 253 -7.97 -7.65 -8.98
CA TRP A 253 -7.17 -8.86 -9.08
C TRP A 253 -8.08 -10.08 -8.92
N GLN A 254 -8.15 -10.91 -9.96
CA GLN A 254 -8.84 -12.19 -9.90
C GLN A 254 -7.81 -13.31 -9.69
N PHE A 255 -7.99 -14.11 -8.65
CA PHE A 255 -7.13 -15.24 -8.31
C PHE A 255 -7.92 -16.53 -8.42
N GLU A 256 -7.50 -17.41 -9.31
CA GLU A 256 -7.91 -18.80 -9.33
C GLU A 256 -7.09 -19.54 -8.28
N ILE A 257 -7.75 -19.99 -7.22
CA ILE A 257 -7.10 -20.58 -6.07
C ILE A 257 -7.49 -22.05 -5.87
N ASP A 258 -6.61 -22.73 -5.17
CA ASP A 258 -6.73 -24.13 -4.78
C ASP A 258 -6.17 -24.30 -3.36
N PHE A 259 -6.52 -25.41 -2.71
CA PHE A 259 -6.03 -25.75 -1.38
C PHE A 259 -4.98 -26.86 -1.49
N ALA A 260 -3.86 -26.73 -0.77
CA ALA A 260 -2.71 -27.63 -0.93
C ALA A 260 -2.94 -29.07 -0.42
N GLU A 261 -3.94 -29.25 0.45
CA GLU A 261 -4.44 -30.54 0.94
C GLU A 261 -5.96 -30.51 0.75
N GLU A 262 -6.60 -31.68 0.59
CA GLU A 262 -8.06 -31.81 0.60
C GLU A 262 -8.60 -31.38 1.98
N ASP A 263 -8.67 -30.08 2.23
CA ASP A 263 -9.38 -29.51 3.37
C ASP A 263 -10.87 -29.63 3.05
N SER A 264 -11.34 -30.88 3.10
CA SER A 264 -12.63 -31.28 2.54
C SER A 264 -13.76 -30.48 3.17
N ALA A 265 -13.63 -30.04 4.43
CA ALA A 265 -14.65 -29.24 5.10
C ALA A 265 -14.69 -27.80 4.56
N LEU A 266 -13.52 -27.16 4.41
CA LEU A 266 -13.40 -25.81 3.87
C LEU A 266 -13.86 -25.75 2.40
N GLU A 267 -13.35 -26.67 1.59
CA GLU A 267 -13.66 -26.75 0.17
C GLU A 267 -15.16 -27.03 -0.04
N ARG A 268 -15.74 -28.01 0.67
CA ARG A 268 -17.20 -28.27 0.65
C ARG A 268 -18.00 -27.06 1.09
N HIS A 269 -17.56 -26.37 2.14
CA HIS A 269 -18.25 -25.18 2.63
C HIS A 269 -18.24 -24.06 1.58
N LEU A 270 -17.09 -23.76 0.99
CA LEU A 270 -16.98 -22.75 -0.06
C LEU A 270 -17.79 -23.14 -1.30
N HIS A 271 -17.73 -24.38 -1.77
CA HIS A 271 -18.58 -24.81 -2.89
C HIS A 271 -20.08 -24.63 -2.60
N SER A 272 -20.51 -24.83 -1.34
CA SER A 272 -21.90 -24.58 -0.97
C SER A 272 -22.29 -23.11 -1.04
N LEU A 273 -21.37 -22.19 -0.74
CA LEU A 273 -21.59 -20.73 -0.83
C LEU A 273 -21.64 -20.24 -2.27
N TYR A 274 -20.89 -20.89 -3.17
CA TYR A 274 -20.74 -20.46 -4.55
C TYR A 274 -21.94 -20.82 -5.44
N LEU A 275 -22.95 -21.52 -4.92
CA LEU A 275 -24.21 -21.93 -5.58
C LEU A 275 -24.06 -22.69 -6.91
N VAL A 276 -22.84 -22.88 -7.40
CA VAL A 276 -22.47 -23.58 -8.62
C VAL A 276 -21.23 -24.40 -8.33
N LYS A 277 -21.24 -25.67 -8.77
CA LYS A 277 -20.09 -26.57 -8.75
C LYS A 277 -19.06 -26.04 -9.75
N ALA A 278 -18.29 -25.04 -9.36
CA ALA A 278 -17.21 -24.51 -10.17
C ALA A 278 -15.96 -25.37 -9.95
N ASP A 279 -15.34 -25.85 -11.02
CA ASP A 279 -14.10 -26.64 -10.95
C ASP A 279 -12.94 -25.87 -10.29
N ASN A 280 -13.02 -24.53 -10.25
CA ASN A 280 -12.05 -23.68 -9.59
C ASN A 280 -12.71 -22.53 -8.81
N LEU A 281 -12.17 -22.26 -7.62
CA LEU A 281 -12.53 -21.16 -6.76
C LEU A 281 -11.83 -19.88 -7.23
N VAL A 282 -12.61 -18.85 -7.58
CA VAL A 282 -12.07 -17.55 -7.99
C VAL A 282 -12.41 -16.50 -6.95
N LEU A 283 -11.38 -15.84 -6.41
CA LEU A 283 -11.52 -14.67 -5.55
C LEU A 283 -11.18 -13.40 -6.32
N SER A 284 -12.08 -12.42 -6.26
CA SER A 284 -11.87 -11.10 -6.86
C SER A 284 -11.56 -10.09 -5.76
N ILE A 285 -10.42 -9.40 -5.85
CA ILE A 285 -9.94 -8.45 -4.85
C ILE A 285 -9.81 -7.06 -5.51
N PRO A 286 -10.35 -5.98 -4.91
CA PRO A 286 -10.14 -4.62 -5.41
C PRO A 286 -8.66 -4.32 -5.61
N ALA A 287 -8.29 -3.85 -6.79
CA ALA A 287 -6.93 -3.44 -7.11
C ALA A 287 -6.72 -1.92 -6.94
N PHE A 288 -7.65 -1.23 -6.29
CA PHE A 288 -7.63 0.21 -6.05
C PHE A 288 -7.93 0.51 -4.58
N ALA A 289 -7.41 1.63 -4.11
CA ALA A 289 -7.59 2.07 -2.74
C ALA A 289 -9.03 2.59 -2.55
N VAL A 290 -9.69 2.08 -1.52
CA VAL A 290 -11.08 2.37 -1.18
C VAL A 290 -11.25 2.17 0.31
N ARG A 291 -12.32 2.75 0.90
CA ARG A 291 -12.58 2.52 2.32
C ARG A 291 -12.64 1.02 2.65
N PRO A 292 -12.08 0.58 3.79
CA PRO A 292 -11.95 -0.84 4.12
C PRO A 292 -13.27 -1.63 4.16
N ASP A 293 -14.35 -1.00 4.59
CA ASP A 293 -15.70 -1.57 4.58
C ASP A 293 -16.16 -1.91 3.15
N TYR A 294 -15.95 -0.99 2.21
CA TYR A 294 -16.23 -1.23 0.79
C TYR A 294 -15.25 -2.24 0.17
N PHE A 295 -13.97 -2.24 0.57
CA PHE A 295 -13.01 -3.25 0.11
C PHE A 295 -13.52 -4.67 0.39
N ILE A 296 -13.97 -4.93 1.64
CA ILE A 296 -14.55 -6.22 2.03
C ILE A 296 -15.83 -6.50 1.24
N LYS A 297 -16.73 -5.52 1.14
CA LYS A 297 -18.01 -5.66 0.43
C LYS A 297 -17.80 -6.06 -1.02
N PHE A 298 -16.91 -5.36 -1.73
CA PHE A 298 -16.57 -5.68 -3.11
C PHE A 298 -15.94 -7.05 -3.24
N ALA A 299 -14.90 -7.33 -2.45
CA ALA A 299 -14.19 -8.57 -2.56
C ALA A 299 -15.11 -9.77 -2.31
N THR A 300 -16.03 -9.66 -1.35
CA THR A 300 -17.02 -10.68 -1.03
C THR A 300 -18.04 -10.85 -2.16
N ALA A 301 -18.71 -9.76 -2.57
CA ALA A 301 -19.80 -9.82 -3.55
C ALA A 301 -19.31 -10.28 -4.94
N LEU A 302 -18.15 -9.81 -5.37
CA LEU A 302 -17.56 -10.20 -6.66
C LEU A 302 -17.06 -11.64 -6.64
N SER A 303 -16.45 -12.09 -5.54
CA SER A 303 -15.98 -13.48 -5.41
C SER A 303 -17.15 -14.47 -5.47
N LEU A 304 -18.29 -14.13 -4.88
CA LEU A 304 -19.49 -14.98 -4.88
C LEU A 304 -20.30 -14.91 -6.19
N SER A 305 -19.94 -14.05 -7.15
CA SER A 305 -20.71 -13.88 -8.38
C SER A 305 -20.13 -14.70 -9.54
N PRO A 306 -20.88 -15.68 -10.10
CA PRO A 306 -20.47 -16.39 -11.31
C PRO A 306 -20.49 -15.50 -12.56
N LEU A 307 -21.35 -14.48 -12.59
CA LEU A 307 -21.58 -13.61 -13.75
C LEU A 307 -20.36 -12.81 -14.16
N LEU A 308 -19.40 -12.62 -13.25
CA LEU A 308 -18.24 -11.75 -13.47
C LEU A 308 -16.95 -12.52 -13.79
N ARG A 309 -17.11 -13.74 -14.31
CA ARG A 309 -16.00 -14.65 -14.67
C ARG A 309 -15.64 -14.63 -16.15
N THR A 310 -16.61 -14.34 -17.02
CA THR A 310 -16.41 -14.20 -18.47
C THR A 310 -15.84 -12.83 -18.76
N ASN A 311 -14.64 -12.78 -19.33
CA ASN A 311 -13.97 -11.54 -19.71
C ASN A 311 -13.13 -11.76 -20.96
N ASN A 312 -12.81 -10.67 -21.65
CA ASN A 312 -11.97 -10.67 -22.85
C ASN A 312 -10.66 -9.93 -22.56
N PRO A 313 -9.61 -10.17 -23.37
CA PRO A 313 -8.39 -9.37 -23.27
C PRO A 313 -8.70 -7.87 -23.44
N PHE A 314 -8.10 -7.05 -22.59
CA PHE A 314 -8.23 -5.59 -22.65
C PHE A 314 -7.44 -5.05 -23.84
N SER A 315 -8.07 -4.18 -24.65
CA SER A 315 -7.42 -3.45 -25.73
C SER A 315 -7.46 -1.95 -25.48
N LEU A 316 -6.33 -1.28 -25.66
CA LEU A 316 -6.21 0.18 -25.57
C LEU A 316 -7.00 0.93 -26.65
N GLU A 317 -7.40 0.26 -27.72
CA GLU A 317 -8.27 0.84 -28.75
C GLU A 317 -9.66 1.16 -28.19
N GLU A 318 -10.08 0.46 -27.13
CA GLU A 318 -11.29 0.76 -26.39
C GLU A 318 -11.03 2.00 -25.53
N LYS A 319 -11.51 3.17 -25.97
CA LYS A 319 -11.51 4.41 -25.18
C LYS A 319 -12.42 4.24 -23.96
N ILE A 320 -11.95 3.52 -22.94
CA ILE A 320 -12.69 3.31 -21.70
C ILE A 320 -12.29 4.34 -20.65
N ASN A 321 -13.26 4.71 -19.82
CA ASN A 321 -13.01 5.47 -18.61
C ASN A 321 -12.67 4.48 -17.48
N TYR A 322 -11.47 4.54 -16.90
CA TYR A 322 -11.03 3.57 -15.89
C TYR A 322 -10.27 4.23 -14.73
N ILE A 323 -10.26 3.56 -13.58
CA ILE A 323 -9.37 3.87 -12.47
C ILE A 323 -8.13 2.99 -12.56
N SER A 324 -6.94 3.57 -12.43
CA SER A 324 -5.68 2.81 -12.41
C SER A 324 -5.56 2.00 -11.11
N PRO A 325 -5.00 0.77 -11.14
CA PRO A 325 -4.76 0.03 -9.92
C PRO A 325 -3.75 0.76 -9.01
N THR A 326 -4.05 0.81 -7.72
CA THR A 326 -3.20 1.37 -6.66
C THR A 326 -2.93 0.36 -5.53
N VAL A 327 -3.60 -0.80 -5.53
CA VAL A 327 -3.35 -1.92 -4.61
C VAL A 327 -2.58 -2.99 -5.35
N SER A 328 -1.44 -3.37 -4.78
CA SER A 328 -0.48 -4.24 -5.44
C SER A 328 -0.94 -5.70 -5.49
N ARG A 329 -0.42 -6.47 -6.47
CA ARG A 329 -0.64 -7.92 -6.53
C ARG A 329 -0.28 -8.61 -5.21
N LYS A 330 0.78 -8.18 -4.52
CA LYS A 330 1.22 -8.75 -3.24
C LYS A 330 0.22 -8.46 -2.13
N GLU A 331 -0.29 -7.23 -2.06
CA GLU A 331 -1.31 -6.82 -1.10
C GLU A 331 -2.62 -7.56 -1.31
N ALA A 332 -3.02 -7.74 -2.58
CA ALA A 332 -4.20 -8.50 -2.92
C ALA A 332 -4.07 -9.99 -2.53
N ILE A 333 -2.89 -10.60 -2.70
CA ILE A 333 -2.61 -11.98 -2.22
C ILE A 333 -2.74 -12.09 -0.71
N ILE A 334 -2.19 -11.12 0.06
CA ILE A 334 -2.32 -11.08 1.52
C ILE A 334 -3.80 -11.05 1.93
N SER A 335 -4.64 -10.35 1.17
CA SER A 335 -6.06 -10.21 1.47
C SER A 335 -6.88 -11.50 1.28
N LEU A 336 -6.40 -12.49 0.52
CA LEU A 336 -7.16 -13.70 0.20
C LEU A 336 -7.64 -14.44 1.45
N ARG A 337 -6.77 -14.61 2.46
CA ARG A 337 -7.15 -15.24 3.74
C ARG A 337 -8.18 -14.44 4.51
N LEU A 338 -8.11 -13.11 4.46
CA LEU A 338 -9.09 -12.23 5.12
C LEU A 338 -10.48 -12.41 4.49
N ILE A 339 -10.54 -12.43 3.16
CA ILE A 339 -11.80 -12.60 2.42
C ILE A 339 -12.37 -14.00 2.61
N LEU A 340 -11.54 -15.05 2.57
CA LEU A 340 -11.98 -16.40 2.91
C LEU A 340 -12.55 -16.47 4.33
N GLY A 341 -11.86 -15.88 5.32
CA GLY A 341 -12.36 -15.80 6.68
C GLY A 341 -13.72 -15.11 6.80
N ASN A 342 -13.94 -14.05 6.01
CA ASN A 342 -15.23 -13.36 5.95
C ASN A 342 -16.36 -14.21 5.35
N LEU A 343 -16.03 -15.08 4.38
CA LEU A 343 -16.99 -15.96 3.72
C LEU A 343 -17.39 -17.17 4.60
N ILE A 344 -16.45 -17.76 5.31
CA ILE A 344 -16.62 -19.06 5.99
C ILE A 344 -17.52 -18.98 7.24
N LYS A 345 -17.31 -17.98 8.11
CA LYS A 345 -18.02 -17.76 9.40
C LYS A 345 -18.20 -18.98 10.35
N ASN A 346 -17.67 -20.14 10.00
CA ASN A 346 -17.67 -21.37 10.79
C ASN A 346 -16.44 -21.40 11.72
N LYS A 347 -16.67 -21.55 13.03
CA LYS A 347 -15.61 -21.46 14.04
C LYS A 347 -14.53 -22.53 13.93
N GLU A 348 -14.86 -23.75 13.52
CA GLU A 348 -13.90 -24.86 13.41
C GLU A 348 -12.95 -24.59 12.25
N ILE A 349 -13.50 -24.20 11.10
CA ILE A 349 -12.71 -23.86 9.91
C ILE A 349 -11.88 -22.59 10.16
N LEU A 350 -12.43 -21.59 10.86
CA LEU A 350 -11.70 -20.36 11.19
C LEU A 350 -10.46 -20.61 12.07
N GLN A 351 -10.45 -21.63 12.92
CA GLN A 351 -9.26 -21.97 13.73
C GLN A 351 -8.06 -22.38 12.87
N GLU A 352 -8.33 -22.97 11.69
CA GLU A 352 -7.30 -23.41 10.76
C GLU A 352 -6.93 -22.34 9.72
N LEU A 353 -7.62 -21.20 9.69
CA LEU A 353 -7.40 -20.12 8.71
C LEU A 353 -5.96 -19.60 8.69
N LYS A 354 -5.28 -19.57 9.83
CA LYS A 354 -3.86 -19.16 9.93
C LYS A 354 -2.91 -20.18 9.31
N LYS A 355 -3.27 -21.48 9.34
CA LYS A 355 -2.47 -22.57 8.79
C LYS A 355 -2.80 -22.84 7.32
N LEU A 356 -3.91 -22.29 6.83
CA LEU A 356 -4.39 -22.46 5.47
C LEU A 356 -3.32 -22.08 4.42
N LYS A 357 -2.93 -23.07 3.63
CA LYS A 357 -2.02 -22.91 2.49
C LYS A 357 -2.84 -22.73 1.22
N ILE A 358 -2.95 -21.49 0.77
CA ILE A 358 -3.63 -21.13 -0.49
C ILE A 358 -2.61 -21.27 -1.63
N LYS A 359 -2.93 -22.11 -2.61
CA LYS A 359 -2.18 -22.23 -3.86
C LYS A 359 -2.87 -21.39 -4.93
N ILE A 360 -2.13 -20.46 -5.55
CA ILE A 360 -2.66 -19.64 -6.64
C ILE A 360 -2.32 -20.37 -7.95
N LYS A 361 -3.35 -20.86 -8.66
CA LYS A 361 -3.21 -21.52 -9.97
C LYS A 361 -2.96 -20.49 -11.06
N LYS A 362 -3.79 -19.43 -11.08
CA LYS A 362 -3.73 -18.33 -12.05
C LYS A 362 -4.13 -17.03 -11.39
N PHE A 363 -3.65 -15.92 -11.94
CA PHE A 363 -4.13 -14.59 -11.57
C PHE A 363 -4.23 -13.71 -12.81
N LYS A 364 -5.12 -12.72 -12.78
CA LYS A 364 -5.25 -11.69 -13.81
C LYS A 364 -5.77 -10.38 -13.23
N LEU A 365 -5.36 -9.27 -13.83
CA LEU A 365 -5.97 -7.96 -13.60
C LEU A 365 -7.19 -7.82 -14.51
N THR A 366 -8.35 -7.55 -13.94
CA THR A 366 -9.61 -7.42 -14.67
C THR A 366 -10.29 -6.10 -14.35
N PHE A 367 -10.69 -5.38 -15.38
CA PHE A 367 -11.47 -4.16 -15.29
C PHE A 367 -12.96 -4.51 -15.38
N ILE A 368 -13.70 -4.15 -14.34
CA ILE A 368 -15.14 -4.44 -14.20
C ILE A 368 -15.91 -3.12 -14.36
N PRO A 369 -16.95 -3.07 -15.20
CA PRO A 369 -17.72 -1.85 -15.43
C PRO A 369 -18.65 -1.51 -14.27
N PHE A 370 -18.79 -0.21 -14.02
CA PHE A 370 -19.73 0.37 -13.08
C PHE A 370 -20.47 1.52 -13.73
N ILE A 371 -21.81 1.50 -13.61
CA ILE A 371 -22.66 2.60 -14.07
C ILE A 371 -22.41 3.80 -13.17
N GLN A 372 -22.11 4.93 -13.80
CA GLN A 372 -21.79 6.16 -13.10
C GLN A 372 -22.99 7.13 -13.09
N ASN A 373 -23.60 7.34 -11.92
CA ASN A 373 -24.59 8.41 -11.70
C ASN A 373 -23.94 9.61 -10.99
N HIS A 374 -24.69 10.66 -10.62
CA HIS A 374 -24.08 11.87 -10.01
C HIS A 374 -23.31 11.59 -8.70
N ILE A 375 -23.84 10.73 -7.83
CA ILE A 375 -23.33 10.51 -6.47
C ILE A 375 -22.75 9.10 -6.29
N GLU A 376 -23.14 8.15 -7.14
CA GLU A 376 -22.85 6.73 -6.95
C GLU A 376 -22.19 6.07 -8.16
N LEU A 377 -21.44 5.00 -7.88
CA LEU A 377 -21.08 3.97 -8.85
C LEU A 377 -21.85 2.70 -8.52
N ILE A 378 -22.49 2.11 -9.53
CA ILE A 378 -23.37 0.96 -9.35
C ILE A 378 -22.87 -0.20 -10.20
N GLN A 379 -22.63 -1.34 -9.58
CA GLN A 379 -22.44 -2.60 -10.29
C GLN A 379 -23.82 -3.17 -10.62
N PRO A 380 -24.24 -3.22 -11.90
CA PRO A 380 -25.64 -3.49 -12.26
C PRO A 380 -26.09 -4.91 -11.93
N HIS A 381 -25.21 -5.90 -12.06
CA HIS A 381 -25.54 -7.31 -11.82
C HIS A 381 -25.59 -7.67 -10.33
N LEU A 382 -24.83 -6.96 -9.50
CA LEU A 382 -24.75 -7.18 -8.06
C LEU A 382 -25.61 -6.20 -7.26
N GLN A 383 -26.21 -5.21 -7.93
CA GLN A 383 -26.89 -4.06 -7.30
C GLN A 383 -26.02 -3.40 -6.21
N LEU A 384 -24.71 -3.42 -6.43
CA LEU A 384 -23.74 -2.91 -5.47
C LEU A 384 -23.49 -1.44 -5.81
N ALA A 385 -24.16 -0.56 -5.08
CA ALA A 385 -23.93 0.87 -5.13
C ALA A 385 -22.87 1.31 -4.11
N ILE A 386 -22.04 2.27 -4.50
CA ILE A 386 -21.11 2.97 -3.62
C ILE A 386 -21.14 4.47 -3.88
N ASN A 387 -21.01 5.25 -2.82
CA ASN A 387 -20.87 6.69 -2.94
C ASN A 387 -19.49 7.03 -3.52
N LYS A 388 -19.42 7.89 -4.54
CA LYS A 388 -18.16 8.34 -5.17
C LYS A 388 -17.19 9.01 -4.19
N ASN A 389 -17.67 9.63 -3.11
CA ASN A 389 -16.82 10.21 -2.09
C ASN A 389 -16.02 9.15 -1.30
N SER A 390 -16.39 7.88 -1.42
CA SER A 390 -15.67 6.76 -0.80
C SER A 390 -14.28 6.54 -1.43
N PHE A 391 -14.06 7.08 -2.64
CA PHE A 391 -12.76 7.11 -3.31
C PHE A 391 -11.92 8.34 -2.95
N ARG A 392 -12.53 9.44 -2.52
CA ARG A 392 -11.84 10.73 -2.31
C ARG A 392 -10.79 10.70 -1.20
N PHE A 393 -10.89 9.78 -0.25
CA PHE A 393 -9.89 9.64 0.82
C PHE A 393 -8.64 8.85 0.39
N PHE A 394 -8.67 8.26 -0.81
CA PHE A 394 -7.73 7.24 -1.27
C PHE A 394 -7.12 7.54 -2.65
N ILE A 395 -7.79 8.34 -3.48
CA ILE A 395 -7.36 8.79 -4.83
C ILE A 395 -7.06 10.30 -4.83
N GLN A 396 -6.37 10.81 -3.81
CA GLN A 396 -5.77 12.15 -3.90
C GLN A 396 -4.33 12.04 -4.39
#